data_AF-A0A2N2P8J3-F1
#
_entry.id   AF-A0A2N2P8J3-F1
#
_cell.length_a   1.000
_cell.length_b   1.000
_cell.length_c   1.000
_cell.angle_alpha   90.00
_cell.angle_beta   90.00
_cell.angle_gamma   90.00
#
_symmetry.space_group_name_H-M   'P 1'
#
loop_
_entity.id
_entity.type
_entity.pdbx_description
1 polymer ?
#
loop_
_entity_poly.entity_id
_entity_poly.type
_entity_poly.pdbx_seq_one_letter_code
_entity_poly.pdbx_strand_id
1 'polypeptide(L)'
;MSQNWKWVTIILMIIAIGVLTSAILFNWSNWELIPGTDFFQDPDQKTAEHMENSEIPNFLSIPAGLVTGYLGSVILMYLLPQRLRVIAERFSRSPKNFYHLVLVGFLGLLLFSAIGAGSVLTLGTFPFLFLVLLIEFLGTWLGYTALSYRLGIFFQMKTGWFTGSPLIALGFGHIIFYALLQIPLFGIVLMILLVSLGLGGMLATRFGSDQPWSLSVLKEGFE
;
A
#
# COMPACT_ATOMS: atom_id res chain seq x y z
N MET A 1 -25.79 -0.75 -17.99
CA MET A 1 -24.68 -1.58 -17.47
C MET A 1 -24.44 -2.72 -18.42
N SER A 2 -23.18 -3.02 -18.81
CA SER A 2 -22.93 -4.13 -19.74
C SER A 2 -22.70 -5.44 -18.97
N GLN A 3 -23.36 -6.51 -19.42
CA GLN A 3 -23.23 -7.85 -18.84
C GLN A 3 -21.77 -8.32 -18.77
N ASN A 4 -20.93 -7.87 -19.70
CA ASN A 4 -19.51 -8.20 -19.78
C ASN A 4 -18.74 -7.78 -18.52
N TRP A 5 -19.03 -6.60 -17.94
CA TRP A 5 -18.31 -6.14 -16.74
C TRP A 5 -18.60 -6.98 -15.49
N LYS A 6 -19.80 -7.57 -15.40
CA LYS A 6 -20.14 -8.49 -14.31
C LYS A 6 -19.26 -9.73 -14.39
N TRP A 7 -19.15 -10.33 -15.57
CA TRP A 7 -18.26 -11.48 -15.79
C TRP A 7 -16.79 -11.16 -15.51
N VAL A 8 -16.29 -10.01 -15.98
CA VAL A 8 -14.92 -9.57 -15.69
C VAL A 8 -14.68 -9.47 -14.18
N THR A 9 -15.63 -8.90 -13.44
CA THR A 9 -15.53 -8.73 -11.98
C THR A 9 -15.51 -10.08 -11.26
N ILE A 10 -16.37 -11.02 -11.68
CA ILE A 10 -16.41 -12.39 -11.12
C ILE A 10 -15.11 -13.13 -11.40
N ILE A 11 -14.66 -13.13 -12.67
CA ILE A 11 -13.42 -13.81 -13.09
C ILE A 11 -12.23 -13.25 -12.30
N LEU A 12 -12.16 -11.92 -12.16
CA LEU A 12 -11.07 -11.27 -11.45
C LEU A 12 -11.08 -11.61 -9.94
N MET A 13 -12.25 -11.74 -9.33
CA MET A 13 -12.38 -12.21 -7.94
C MET A 13 -11.97 -13.68 -7.80
N ILE A 14 -12.38 -14.55 -8.72
CA ILE A 14 -11.97 -15.96 -8.74
C ILE A 14 -10.46 -16.08 -8.87
N ILE A 15 -9.84 -15.30 -9.78
CA ILE A 15 -8.38 -15.27 -9.94
C ILE A 15 -7.72 -14.78 -8.65
N ALA A 16 -8.21 -13.70 -8.03
CA ALA A 16 -7.65 -13.20 -6.78
C ALA A 16 -7.70 -14.24 -5.66
N ILE A 17 -8.85 -14.92 -5.47
CA ILE A 17 -9.00 -16.01 -4.49
C ILE A 17 -8.08 -17.19 -4.84
N GLY A 18 -7.98 -17.54 -6.13
CA GLY A 18 -7.08 -18.57 -6.62
C GLY A 18 -5.62 -18.27 -6.27
N VAL A 19 -5.15 -17.05 -6.53
CA VAL A 19 -3.79 -16.61 -6.17
C VAL A 19 -3.57 -16.66 -4.66
N LEU A 20 -4.52 -16.21 -3.84
CA LEU A 20 -4.40 -16.28 -2.38
C LEU A 20 -4.36 -17.72 -1.86
N THR A 21 -5.19 -18.59 -2.42
CA THR A 21 -5.24 -20.01 -2.06
C THR A 21 -3.95 -20.71 -2.48
N SER A 22 -3.48 -20.42 -3.70
CA SER A 22 -2.17 -20.86 -4.17
C SER A 22 -1.09 -20.42 -3.20
N ALA A 23 -0.98 -19.12 -2.88
CA ALA A 23 0.04 -18.59 -1.97
C ALA A 23 0.08 -19.35 -0.62
N ILE A 24 -1.10 -19.68 -0.06
CA ILE A 24 -1.22 -20.49 1.16
C ILE A 24 -0.71 -21.92 0.93
N LEU A 25 -1.12 -22.57 -0.15
CA LEU A 25 -0.85 -23.99 -0.40
C LEU A 25 0.61 -24.31 -0.71
N PHE A 26 1.30 -23.47 -1.49
CA PHE A 26 2.71 -23.73 -1.84
C PHE A 26 3.71 -22.86 -1.07
N ASN A 27 3.25 -22.12 -0.05
CA ASN A 27 4.09 -21.26 0.79
C ASN A 27 5.10 -20.40 0.01
N TRP A 28 4.63 -19.65 -0.98
CA TRP A 28 5.45 -18.88 -1.89
C TRP A 28 5.51 -17.48 -1.32
N SER A 29 6.44 -17.27 -0.40
CA SER A 29 6.75 -15.96 0.15
C SER A 29 7.58 -15.18 -0.87
N ASN A 30 7.17 -13.95 -1.20
CA ASN A 30 7.95 -13.07 -2.07
C ASN A 30 9.37 -12.80 -1.55
N TRP A 31 9.58 -12.97 -0.25
CA TRP A 31 10.81 -12.59 0.44
C TRP A 31 11.85 -13.70 0.41
N GLU A 32 11.45 -14.96 0.21
CA GLU A 32 12.36 -16.10 0.11
C GLU A 32 13.17 -16.11 -1.19
N LEU A 33 12.68 -15.41 -2.23
CA LEU A 33 13.29 -15.41 -3.56
C LEU A 33 14.32 -14.28 -3.77
N ILE A 34 14.64 -13.48 -2.74
CA ILE A 34 15.66 -12.44 -2.85
C ILE A 34 17.02 -13.07 -2.49
N PRO A 35 17.88 -13.42 -3.48
CA PRO A 35 19.17 -14.03 -3.20
C PRO A 35 20.04 -13.02 -2.45
N GLY A 36 20.36 -13.31 -1.18
CA GLY A 36 21.16 -12.41 -0.35
C GLY A 36 20.74 -12.33 1.12
N THR A 37 19.53 -12.75 1.49
CA THR A 37 19.11 -12.75 2.90
C THR A 37 19.78 -13.85 3.73
N ASP A 38 20.17 -14.95 3.08
CA ASP A 38 20.92 -16.06 3.70
C ASP A 38 22.40 -15.75 3.94
N PHE A 39 22.95 -14.68 3.36
CA PHE A 39 24.40 -14.40 3.44
C PHE A 39 24.90 -14.04 4.85
N PHE A 40 23.99 -13.65 5.75
CA PHE A 40 24.33 -13.27 7.12
C PHE A 40 23.89 -14.31 8.17
N GLN A 41 23.22 -15.40 7.76
CA GLN A 41 22.82 -16.46 8.68
C GLN A 41 23.91 -17.53 8.74
N ASP A 42 24.56 -17.61 9.90
CA ASP A 42 25.49 -18.69 10.23
C ASP A 42 24.73 -20.04 10.13
N PRO A 43 25.23 -21.05 9.37
CA PRO A 43 24.53 -22.33 9.20
C PRO A 43 24.12 -23.00 10.51
N ASP A 44 24.90 -22.79 11.57
CA ASP A 44 24.65 -23.36 12.89
C ASP A 44 23.45 -22.68 13.61
N GLN A 45 23.15 -21.41 13.29
CA GLN A 45 22.00 -20.68 13.83
C GLN A 45 20.67 -21.09 13.17
N LYS A 46 20.69 -21.44 11.88
CA LYS A 46 19.49 -21.87 11.12
C LYS A 46 18.81 -23.08 11.77
N THR A 47 19.59 -23.97 12.35
CA THR A 47 19.10 -25.20 12.98
C THR A 47 18.50 -24.98 14.37
N ALA A 48 18.99 -23.97 15.11
CA ALA A 48 18.47 -23.59 16.43
C ALA A 48 17.20 -22.73 16.32
N GLU A 49 17.14 -21.79 15.38
CA GLU A 49 15.97 -20.92 15.18
C GLU A 49 14.73 -21.68 14.68
N HIS A 50 14.91 -22.75 13.90
CA HIS A 50 13.82 -23.59 13.41
C HIS A 50 13.10 -24.39 14.53
N MET A 51 13.72 -24.54 15.71
CA MET A 51 13.11 -25.29 16.82
C MET A 51 12.38 -24.39 17.84
N GLU A 52 12.68 -23.08 17.89
CA GLU A 52 12.12 -22.15 18.88
C GLU A 52 11.05 -21.23 18.30
N ASN A 53 11.10 -20.94 16.99
CA ASN A 53 10.05 -20.18 16.33
C ASN A 53 8.90 -21.11 15.97
N SER A 54 7.83 -21.08 16.77
CA SER A 54 6.52 -21.56 16.35
C SER A 54 6.03 -20.68 15.19
N GLU A 55 6.55 -20.95 13.99
CA GLU A 55 6.16 -20.27 12.77
C GLU A 55 4.65 -20.35 12.66
N ILE A 56 4.00 -19.18 12.75
CA ILE A 56 2.55 -19.09 12.57
C ILE A 56 2.27 -19.72 11.21
N PRO A 57 1.49 -20.81 11.15
CA PRO A 57 1.27 -21.51 9.89
C PRO A 57 0.80 -20.55 8.80
N ASN A 58 1.33 -20.68 7.58
CA ASN A 58 1.04 -19.73 6.49
C ASN A 58 -0.45 -19.63 6.13
N PHE A 59 -1.23 -20.67 6.43
CA PHE A 59 -2.68 -20.64 6.28
C PHE A 59 -3.37 -19.65 7.23
N LEU A 60 -2.72 -19.24 8.32
CA LEU A 60 -3.19 -18.19 9.24
C LEU A 60 -2.63 -16.83 8.87
N SER A 61 -1.36 -16.73 8.47
CA SER A 61 -0.70 -15.45 8.22
C SER A 61 -1.31 -14.67 7.05
N ILE A 62 -1.62 -15.34 5.93
CA ILE A 62 -2.16 -14.68 4.73
C ILE A 62 -3.57 -14.11 4.98
N PRO A 63 -4.55 -14.88 5.52
CA PRO A 63 -5.86 -14.34 5.88
C PRO A 63 -5.78 -13.27 6.98
N ALA A 64 -4.91 -13.45 7.98
CA ALA A 64 -4.72 -12.45 9.04
C ALA A 64 -4.21 -11.12 8.48
N GLY A 65 -3.24 -11.14 7.56
CA GLY A 65 -2.74 -9.95 6.87
C GLY A 65 -3.80 -9.29 5.99
N LEU A 66 -4.61 -10.09 5.28
CA LEU A 66 -5.73 -9.58 4.48
C LEU A 66 -6.75 -8.84 5.36
N VAL A 67 -7.19 -9.48 6.46
CA VAL A 67 -8.18 -8.92 7.40
C VAL A 67 -7.62 -7.69 8.10
N THR A 68 -6.40 -7.77 8.64
CA THR A 68 -5.75 -6.65 9.34
C THR A 68 -5.56 -5.46 8.39
N GLY A 69 -5.12 -5.72 7.16
CA GLY A 69 -4.94 -4.67 6.16
C GLY A 69 -6.26 -4.00 5.76
N TYR A 70 -7.32 -4.79 5.63
CA TYR A 70 -8.65 -4.30 5.36
C TYR A 70 -9.17 -3.44 6.53
N LEU A 71 -9.09 -3.94 7.77
CA LEU A 71 -9.53 -3.19 8.94
C LEU A 71 -8.75 -1.89 9.14
N GLY A 72 -7.43 -1.91 8.93
CA GLY A 72 -6.60 -0.70 8.96
C GLY A 72 -7.03 0.32 7.90
N SER A 73 -7.38 -0.15 6.70
CA SER A 73 -7.93 0.68 5.62
C SER A 73 -9.32 1.24 5.96
N VAL A 74 -10.18 0.45 6.62
CA VAL A 74 -11.48 0.91 7.12
C VAL A 74 -11.29 2.02 8.17
N ILE A 75 -10.37 1.83 9.12
CA ILE A 75 -10.04 2.84 10.13
C ILE A 75 -9.59 4.14 9.45
N LEU A 76 -8.66 4.08 8.50
CA LEU A 76 -8.23 5.28 7.76
C LEU A 76 -9.38 5.95 7.01
N MET A 77 -10.26 5.17 6.39
CA MET A 77 -11.41 5.69 5.67
C MET A 77 -12.36 6.47 6.59
N TYR A 78 -12.55 6.03 7.83
CA TYR A 78 -13.38 6.72 8.82
C TYR A 78 -12.67 7.89 9.50
N LEU A 79 -11.36 7.78 9.78
CA LEU A 79 -10.59 8.84 10.41
C LEU A 79 -10.32 10.01 9.46
N LEU A 80 -10.03 9.73 8.19
CA LEU A 80 -9.56 10.71 7.21
C LEU A 80 -10.37 10.69 5.90
N PRO A 81 -11.72 10.71 5.93
CA PRO A 81 -12.57 10.51 4.75
C PRO A 81 -12.34 11.57 3.65
N GLN A 82 -12.16 12.83 4.05
CA GLN A 82 -11.91 13.93 3.12
C GLN A 82 -10.56 13.77 2.40
N ARG A 83 -9.50 13.44 3.15
CA ARG A 83 -8.15 13.24 2.59
C ARG A 83 -8.12 12.07 1.62
N LEU A 84 -8.75 10.96 2.00
CA LEU A 84 -8.91 9.77 1.15
C LEU A 84 -9.59 10.13 -0.18
N ARG A 85 -10.70 10.89 -0.11
CA ARG A 85 -11.45 11.31 -1.30
C ARG A 85 -10.59 12.17 -2.23
N VAL A 86 -9.88 13.17 -1.70
CA VAL A 86 -9.00 14.05 -2.50
C VAL A 86 -7.91 13.24 -3.20
N ILE A 87 -7.27 12.31 -2.50
CA ILE A 87 -6.23 11.43 -3.07
C ILE A 87 -6.82 10.51 -4.15
N ALA A 88 -7.95 9.86 -3.86
CA ALA A 88 -8.63 8.97 -4.81
C ALA A 88 -9.07 9.70 -6.09
N GLU A 89 -9.55 10.93 -5.97
CA GLU A 89 -9.92 11.77 -7.11
C GLU A 89 -8.70 12.11 -7.99
N ARG A 90 -7.53 12.39 -7.39
CA ARG A 90 -6.29 12.67 -8.13
C ARG A 90 -5.85 11.52 -9.02
N PHE A 91 -6.02 10.26 -8.58
CA PHE A 91 -5.72 9.09 -9.40
C PHE A 91 -6.61 8.95 -10.64
N SER A 92 -7.77 9.61 -10.67
CA SER A 92 -8.77 9.45 -11.73
C SER A 92 -8.78 10.52 -12.81
N ARG A 93 -8.07 11.65 -12.62
CA ARG A 93 -8.16 12.80 -13.54
C ARG A 93 -7.53 12.55 -14.91
N SER A 94 -6.36 11.89 -14.98
CA SER A 94 -5.64 11.68 -16.25
C SER A 94 -4.55 10.62 -16.11
N PRO A 95 -4.30 9.79 -17.14
CA PRO A 95 -3.14 8.89 -17.15
C PRO A 95 -1.81 9.63 -17.07
N LYS A 96 -1.71 10.86 -17.58
CA LYS A 96 -0.49 11.67 -17.43
C LYS A 96 -0.21 12.03 -15.96
N ASN A 97 -1.29 12.30 -15.19
CA ASN A 97 -1.16 12.56 -13.76
C ASN A 97 -0.71 11.30 -13.01
N PHE A 98 -1.11 10.11 -13.45
CA PHE A 98 -0.66 8.86 -12.84
C PHE A 98 0.87 8.74 -12.85
N TYR A 99 1.52 8.93 -14.01
CA TYR A 99 2.98 8.91 -14.10
C TYR A 99 3.65 9.99 -13.24
N HIS A 100 3.06 11.18 -13.19
CA HIS A 100 3.57 12.25 -12.33
C HIS A 100 3.50 11.87 -10.85
N LEU A 101 2.40 11.26 -10.39
CA LEU A 101 2.27 10.79 -9.02
C LEU A 101 3.28 9.69 -8.69
N VAL A 102 3.47 8.71 -9.59
CA VAL A 102 4.51 7.68 -9.43
C VAL A 102 5.89 8.32 -9.29
N LEU A 103 6.24 9.26 -10.18
CA LEU A 103 7.54 9.92 -10.16
C LEU A 103 7.76 10.72 -8.87
N VAL A 104 6.77 11.53 -8.47
CA VAL A 104 6.85 12.35 -7.24
C VAL A 104 7.02 11.46 -6.01
N GLY A 105 6.24 10.39 -5.90
CA GLY A 105 6.36 9.51 -4.75
C GLY A 105 7.60 8.63 -4.77
N PHE A 106 8.10 8.23 -5.94
CA PHE A 106 9.37 7.54 -6.06
C PHE A 106 10.54 8.42 -5.63
N LEU A 107 10.57 9.69 -6.08
CA LEU A 107 11.56 10.67 -5.62
C LEU A 107 11.42 10.97 -4.11
N GLY A 108 10.18 11.05 -3.61
CA GLY A 108 9.89 11.20 -2.19
C GLY A 108 10.41 10.02 -1.36
N LEU A 109 10.18 8.79 -1.82
CA LEU A 109 10.69 7.56 -1.22
C LEU A 109 12.22 7.57 -1.16
N LEU A 110 12.90 7.91 -2.27
CA LEU A 110 14.35 8.01 -2.30
C LEU A 110 14.89 9.05 -1.31
N LEU A 111 14.25 10.22 -1.24
CA LEU A 111 14.63 11.28 -0.32
C LEU A 111 14.45 10.86 1.15
N PHE A 112 13.28 10.32 1.50
CA PHE A 112 12.99 9.86 2.84
C PHE A 112 13.89 8.68 3.25
N SER A 113 14.14 7.73 2.35
CA SER A 113 15.10 6.64 2.57
C SER A 113 16.51 7.15 2.83
N ALA A 114 16.98 8.16 2.08
CA ALA A 114 18.29 8.78 2.30
C ALA A 114 18.37 9.49 3.67
N ILE A 115 17.32 10.21 4.06
CA ILE A 115 17.23 10.85 5.38
C ILE A 115 17.22 9.79 6.49
N GLY A 116 16.44 8.72 6.32
CA GLY A 116 16.36 7.61 7.26
C GLY A 116 17.72 6.93 7.44
N ALA A 117 18.38 6.57 6.34
CA ALA A 117 19.71 5.97 6.35
C ALA A 117 20.75 6.89 7.02
N GLY A 118 20.73 8.19 6.70
CA GLY A 118 21.60 9.17 7.35
C GLY A 118 21.33 9.31 8.85
N SER A 119 20.06 9.22 9.26
CA SER A 119 19.64 9.36 10.67
C SER A 119 20.19 8.26 11.56
N VAL A 120 20.42 7.05 11.02
CA VAL A 120 21.00 5.91 11.73
C VAL A 120 22.48 6.13 12.05
N LEU A 121 23.20 6.96 11.29
CA LEU A 121 24.64 7.18 11.47
C LEU A 121 24.98 8.03 12.70
N THR A 122 24.01 8.73 13.30
CA THR A 122 24.24 9.62 14.44
C THR A 122 23.17 9.41 15.51
N LEU A 123 23.60 9.12 16.75
CA LEU A 123 22.68 8.89 17.89
C LEU A 123 21.71 10.07 18.12
N GLY A 124 22.17 11.30 17.90
CA GLY A 124 21.35 12.50 18.08
C GLY A 124 20.19 12.63 17.07
N THR A 125 20.33 12.07 15.87
CA THR A 125 19.28 12.08 14.83
C THR A 125 18.48 10.79 14.79
N PHE A 126 18.85 9.76 15.57
CA PHE A 126 18.17 8.46 15.54
C PHE A 126 16.63 8.55 15.71
N PRO A 127 16.07 9.41 16.58
CA PRO A 127 14.61 9.56 16.68
C PRO A 127 13.92 10.00 15.37
N PHE A 128 14.64 10.70 14.48
CA PHE A 128 14.09 11.10 13.17
C PHE A 128 13.80 9.91 12.27
N LEU A 129 14.50 8.77 12.43
CA LEU A 129 14.24 7.55 11.66
C LEU A 129 12.79 7.11 11.84
N PHE A 130 12.31 7.03 13.09
CA PHE A 130 10.93 6.61 13.37
C PHE A 130 9.90 7.57 12.81
N LEU A 131 10.20 8.87 12.82
CA LEU A 131 9.33 9.88 12.24
C LEU A 131 9.23 9.73 10.72
N VAL A 132 10.36 9.50 10.04
CA VAL A 132 10.40 9.25 8.59
C VAL A 132 9.62 7.97 8.26
N LEU A 133 9.90 6.86 8.95
CA LEU A 133 9.20 5.59 8.76
C LEU A 133 7.70 5.72 8.99
N LEU A 134 7.29 6.49 10.01
CA LEU A 134 5.87 6.74 10.28
C LEU A 134 5.20 7.53 9.15
N ILE A 135 5.87 8.55 8.61
CA ILE A 135 5.36 9.33 7.48
C ILE A 135 5.25 8.45 6.23
N GLU A 136 6.27 7.66 5.93
CA GLU A 136 6.27 6.73 4.79
C GLU A 136 5.17 5.68 4.93
N PHE A 137 5.04 5.09 6.12
CA PHE A 137 4.00 4.12 6.44
C PHE A 137 2.60 4.71 6.26
N LEU A 138 2.31 5.84 6.91
CA LEU A 138 0.99 6.49 6.83
C LEU A 138 0.67 6.94 5.40
N GLY A 139 1.66 7.48 4.68
CA GLY A 139 1.49 7.92 3.30
C GLY A 139 1.21 6.79 2.34
N THR A 140 2.00 5.71 2.44
CA THR A 140 1.79 4.49 1.67
C THR A 140 0.43 3.88 1.98
N TRP A 141 0.09 3.76 3.26
CA TRP A 141 -1.16 3.14 3.70
C TRP A 141 -2.39 3.94 3.22
N LEU A 142 -2.37 5.26 3.40
CA LEU A 142 -3.45 6.15 2.93
C LEU A 142 -3.62 6.09 1.41
N GLY A 143 -2.51 6.06 0.68
CA GLY A 143 -2.49 5.92 -0.77
C GLY A 143 -3.03 4.58 -1.26
N TYR A 144 -2.61 3.49 -0.62
CA TYR A 144 -3.10 2.15 -0.85
C TYR A 144 -4.61 2.05 -0.60
N THR A 145 -5.10 2.56 0.53
CA THR A 145 -6.54 2.62 0.84
C THR A 145 -7.30 3.41 -0.24
N ALA A 146 -6.77 4.55 -0.69
CA ALA A 146 -7.41 5.36 -1.72
C ALA A 146 -7.46 4.66 -3.08
N LEU A 147 -6.39 3.96 -3.47
CA LEU A 147 -6.35 3.15 -4.70
C LEU A 147 -7.32 1.98 -4.63
N SER A 148 -7.32 1.22 -3.53
CA SER A 148 -8.23 0.11 -3.29
C SER A 148 -9.68 0.57 -3.37
N TYR A 149 -10.02 1.66 -2.68
CA TYR A 149 -11.35 2.26 -2.73
C TYR A 149 -11.75 2.69 -4.15
N ARG A 150 -10.83 3.36 -4.87
CA ARG A 150 -11.08 3.83 -6.24
C ARG A 150 -11.30 2.67 -7.22
N LEU A 151 -10.50 1.61 -7.12
CA LEU A 151 -10.63 0.40 -7.92
C LEU A 151 -11.99 -0.26 -7.66
N GLY A 152 -12.38 -0.37 -6.39
CA GLY A 152 -13.69 -0.84 -5.97
C GLY A 152 -14.84 -0.06 -6.58
N ILE A 153 -14.83 1.27 -6.46
CA ILE A 153 -15.85 2.15 -7.04
C ILE A 153 -15.90 1.99 -8.56
N PHE A 154 -14.75 1.86 -9.24
CA PHE A 154 -14.72 1.65 -10.68
C PHE A 154 -15.52 0.41 -11.08
N PHE A 155 -15.29 -0.74 -10.43
CA PHE A 155 -16.05 -1.96 -10.71
C PHE A 155 -17.51 -1.85 -10.28
N GLN A 156 -17.79 -1.22 -9.14
CA GLN A 156 -19.14 -0.96 -8.65
C GLN A 156 -19.97 -0.15 -9.68
N MET A 157 -19.40 0.92 -10.25
CA MET A 157 -20.05 1.74 -11.28
C MET A 157 -20.28 0.97 -12.59
N LYS A 158 -19.35 0.09 -12.98
CA LYS A 158 -19.46 -0.69 -14.22
C LYS A 158 -20.47 -1.82 -14.13
N THR A 159 -20.54 -2.49 -12.98
CA THR A 159 -21.39 -3.66 -12.75
C THR A 159 -22.77 -3.31 -12.21
N GLY A 160 -22.87 -2.21 -11.45
CA GLY A 160 -24.04 -1.92 -10.60
C GLY A 160 -24.17 -2.82 -9.39
N TRP A 161 -23.19 -3.67 -9.13
CA TRP A 161 -23.20 -4.51 -7.96
C TRP A 161 -22.74 -3.72 -6.75
N PHE A 162 -23.24 -4.10 -5.58
CA PHE A 162 -22.83 -3.55 -4.29
C PHE A 162 -23.09 -2.04 -4.13
N THR A 163 -23.94 -1.44 -4.96
CA THR A 163 -24.32 -0.02 -4.87
C THR A 163 -24.88 0.27 -3.48
N GLY A 164 -24.19 1.12 -2.71
CA GLY A 164 -24.65 1.57 -1.39
C GLY A 164 -23.68 1.36 -0.24
N SER A 165 -22.66 0.50 -0.37
CA SER A 165 -21.65 0.34 0.68
C SER A 165 -20.24 0.69 0.20
N PRO A 166 -19.62 1.77 0.71
CA PRO A 166 -18.25 2.10 0.36
C PRO A 166 -17.23 1.09 0.93
N LEU A 167 -17.59 0.37 1.98
CA LEU A 167 -16.76 -0.68 2.58
C LEU A 167 -16.62 -1.89 1.65
N ILE A 168 -17.69 -2.25 0.94
CA ILE A 168 -17.62 -3.35 -0.04
C ILE A 168 -16.72 -2.95 -1.22
N ALA A 169 -16.81 -1.70 -1.68
CA ALA A 169 -15.90 -1.20 -2.72
C ALA A 169 -14.44 -1.26 -2.24
N LEU A 170 -14.15 -0.76 -1.04
CA LEU A 170 -12.82 -0.84 -0.45
C LEU A 170 -12.33 -2.30 -0.33
N GLY A 171 -13.16 -3.20 0.21
CA GLY A 171 -12.83 -4.60 0.38
C GLY A 171 -12.56 -5.32 -0.94
N PHE A 172 -13.34 -5.02 -1.98
CA PHE A 172 -13.13 -5.56 -3.31
C PHE A 172 -11.77 -5.15 -3.88
N GLY A 173 -11.43 -3.85 -3.86
CA GLY A 173 -10.13 -3.38 -4.34
C GLY A 173 -8.97 -3.90 -3.48
N HIS A 174 -9.17 -3.98 -2.16
CA HIS A 174 -8.20 -4.52 -1.20
C HIS A 174 -7.84 -5.97 -1.52
N ILE A 175 -8.85 -6.84 -1.71
CA ILE A 175 -8.63 -8.25 -2.06
C ILE A 175 -7.81 -8.38 -3.35
N ILE A 176 -8.12 -7.57 -4.36
CA ILE A 176 -7.41 -7.60 -5.64
C ILE A 176 -5.95 -7.21 -5.47
N PHE A 177 -5.68 -6.06 -4.86
CA PHE A 177 -4.30 -5.62 -4.67
C PHE A 177 -3.53 -6.57 -3.74
N TYR A 178 -4.16 -7.06 -2.68
CA TYR A 178 -3.55 -8.01 -1.76
C TYR A 178 -3.20 -9.33 -2.48
N ALA A 179 -4.09 -9.86 -3.31
CA ALA A 179 -3.80 -11.04 -4.13
C ALA A 179 -2.64 -10.81 -5.11
N LEU A 180 -2.65 -9.68 -5.83
CA LEU A 180 -1.57 -9.33 -6.74
C LEU A 180 -0.22 -9.15 -6.02
N LEU A 181 -0.24 -8.65 -4.79
CA LEU A 181 0.94 -8.56 -3.93
C LEU A 181 1.48 -9.93 -3.52
N GLN A 182 0.71 -11.01 -3.55
CA GLN A 182 1.22 -12.36 -3.26
C GLN A 182 1.93 -13.05 -4.45
N ILE A 183 1.95 -12.42 -5.63
CA ILE A 183 2.60 -13.02 -6.80
C ILE A 183 4.13 -12.78 -6.70
N PRO A 184 4.98 -13.82 -6.73
CA PRO A 184 6.43 -13.67 -6.72
C PRO A 184 6.97 -12.71 -7.78
N LEU A 185 7.98 -11.92 -7.42
CA LEU A 185 8.61 -10.84 -8.23
C LEU A 185 7.66 -9.70 -8.62
N PHE A 186 6.48 -10.02 -9.16
CA PHE A 186 5.45 -9.04 -9.51
C PHE A 186 4.97 -8.26 -8.28
N GLY A 187 4.84 -8.93 -7.13
CA GLY A 187 4.48 -8.32 -5.86
C GLY A 187 5.49 -7.27 -5.41
N ILE A 188 6.80 -7.48 -5.64
CA ILE A 188 7.84 -6.50 -5.33
C ILE A 188 7.69 -5.25 -6.21
N VAL A 189 7.55 -5.45 -7.52
CA VAL A 189 7.35 -4.35 -8.48
C VAL A 189 6.07 -3.58 -8.15
N LEU A 190 4.98 -4.30 -7.86
CA LEU A 190 3.71 -3.70 -7.47
C LEU A 190 3.81 -2.97 -6.14
N MET A 191 4.55 -3.49 -5.15
CA MET A 191 4.77 -2.83 -3.88
C MET A 191 5.49 -1.49 -4.07
N ILE A 192 6.59 -1.47 -4.83
CA ILE A 192 7.31 -0.22 -5.15
C ILE A 192 6.37 0.77 -5.85
N LEU A 193 5.55 0.28 -6.79
CA LEU A 193 4.56 1.10 -7.48
C LEU A 193 3.49 1.65 -6.53
N LEU A 194 2.96 0.84 -5.62
CA LEU A 194 1.92 1.25 -4.66
C LEU A 194 2.45 2.22 -3.61
N VAL A 195 3.66 1.97 -3.08
CA VAL A 195 4.39 2.90 -2.19
C VAL A 195 4.59 4.24 -2.89
N SER A 196 5.11 4.21 -4.12
CA SER A 196 5.34 5.42 -4.92
C SER A 196 4.04 6.14 -5.23
N LEU A 197 2.97 5.45 -5.62
CA LEU A 197 1.67 6.08 -5.85
C LEU A 197 1.08 6.68 -4.57
N GLY A 198 1.23 5.99 -3.44
CA GLY A 198 0.64 6.44 -2.18
C GLY A 198 1.34 7.67 -1.63
N LEU A 199 2.68 7.62 -1.53
CA LEU A 199 3.50 8.78 -1.19
C LEU A 199 3.28 9.92 -2.20
N GLY A 200 3.26 9.62 -3.50
CA GLY A 200 3.04 10.60 -4.55
C GLY A 200 1.69 11.29 -4.45
N GLY A 201 0.62 10.53 -4.23
CA GLY A 201 -0.74 11.04 -4.00
C GLY A 201 -0.80 11.94 -2.77
N MET A 202 -0.20 11.51 -1.66
CA MET A 202 -0.11 12.29 -0.43
C MET A 202 0.69 13.59 -0.62
N LEU A 203 1.89 13.53 -1.21
CA LEU A 203 2.74 14.70 -1.44
C LEU A 203 2.09 15.68 -2.42
N ALA A 204 1.56 15.19 -3.54
CA ALA A 204 0.91 16.02 -4.54
C ALA A 204 -0.37 16.70 -4.02
N THR A 205 -1.06 16.09 -3.05
CA THR A 205 -2.24 16.67 -2.40
C THR A 205 -1.92 17.42 -1.10
N ARG A 206 -0.64 17.52 -0.72
CA ARG A 206 -0.18 18.02 0.58
C ARG A 206 -0.99 17.43 1.71
N PHE A 207 -0.90 16.12 1.83
CA PHE A 207 -1.59 15.32 2.83
C PHE A 207 -3.12 15.41 2.69
N GLY A 208 -3.66 15.64 1.49
CA GLY A 208 -5.10 15.72 1.25
C GLY A 208 -5.77 17.06 1.58
N SER A 209 -5.02 18.17 1.62
CA SER A 209 -5.57 19.52 1.87
C SER A 209 -6.07 20.25 0.60
N ASP A 210 -5.60 19.84 -0.59
CA ASP A 210 -5.90 20.45 -1.91
C ASP A 210 -5.60 21.97 -2.04
N GLN A 211 -5.02 22.59 -1.01
CA GLN A 211 -4.60 24.00 -1.03
C GLN A 211 -3.29 24.19 -1.84
N PRO A 212 -3.00 25.39 -2.41
CA PRO A 212 -1.73 25.72 -3.06
C PRO A 212 -0.57 25.92 -2.07
N TRP A 213 0.70 25.83 -2.52
CA TRP A 213 1.86 25.78 -1.62
C TRP A 213 2.14 27.23 -1.34
N SER A 214 1.88 27.65 -0.11
CA SER A 214 2.07 29.04 0.28
C SER A 214 3.03 29.11 1.44
N LEU A 215 4.05 29.93 1.27
CA LEU A 215 4.92 30.36 2.35
C LEU A 215 4.36 31.60 3.06
N SER A 216 3.13 32.02 2.74
CA SER A 216 2.48 33.17 3.38
C SER A 216 2.42 33.02 4.90
N VAL A 217 2.20 31.81 5.41
CA VAL A 217 2.18 31.51 6.86
C VAL A 217 3.52 31.81 7.53
N LEU A 218 4.64 31.71 6.80
CA LEU A 218 5.96 32.07 7.33
C LEU A 218 6.23 33.57 7.32
N LYS A 219 5.40 34.37 6.63
CA LYS A 219 5.53 35.83 6.55
C LYS A 219 4.75 36.56 7.65
N GLU A 220 3.72 35.94 8.23
CA GLU A 220 2.86 36.53 9.27
C GLU A 220 3.56 36.78 10.62
N GLY A 221 4.82 36.36 10.79
CA GLY A 221 5.60 36.55 12.03
C GLY A 221 6.68 37.64 11.97
N PHE A 222 6.74 38.45 10.90
CA PHE A 222 7.78 39.47 10.69
C PHE A 222 7.25 40.92 10.59
N GLU A 223 5.99 41.17 10.99
CA GLU A 223 5.41 42.51 11.16
C GLU A 223 5.19 42.81 12.65
#